data_AF-A0A1E3S571-F1
#
_entry.id   AF-A0A1E3S571-F1
#
_cell.length_a   1.000
_cell.length_b   1.000
_cell.length_c   1.000
_cell.angle_alpha   90.00
_cell.angle_beta   90.00
_cell.angle_gamma   90.00
#
_symmetry.space_group_name_H-M   'P 1'
#
loop_
_entity.id
_entity.type
_entity.pdbx_description
1 polymer ?
#
loop_
_entity_poly.entity_id
_entity_poly.type
_entity_poly.pdbx_seq_one_letter_code
_entity_poly.pdbx_strand_id
1 'polypeptide(L)'
;MRKAVLLAVSLLIAGCSQTGSDQPAGPPTSSAPSSTITKIPSVSNPPAAAPAPTAGAPISAVIAWIEAGHPADPARYHSATRDGATTPLGNDIAFSAAGASVVCMTDSKHTDGALSCLVKLTNPPPPPPTAYGEWKGGWVDFDGTNLRVGAARGDPGPFVSGNGPELAGGDSLAFGDFRCRADQAGAVCVNYAHQSAARLVPAGIEQFGCLRSVPPPDGVGTAFSCQ
;
A
#
# COMPACT_ATOMS: atom_id res chain seq x y z
N MET A 1 -16.84 -43.09 -4.94
CA MET A 1 -16.97 -43.93 -3.73
C MET A 1 -16.37 -43.20 -2.53
N ARG A 2 -16.69 -43.56 -1.28
CA ARG A 2 -16.27 -42.80 -0.08
C ARG A 2 -14.99 -43.33 0.56
N LYS A 3 -14.05 -42.43 0.88
CA LYS A 3 -12.96 -42.64 1.85
C LYS A 3 -12.73 -41.33 2.61
N ALA A 4 -13.46 -41.15 3.71
CA ALA A 4 -13.15 -40.13 4.71
C ALA A 4 -12.27 -40.75 5.80
N VAL A 5 -11.34 -39.97 6.35
CA VAL A 5 -10.49 -40.34 7.50
C VAL A 5 -10.59 -39.22 8.52
N LEU A 6 -10.67 -39.57 9.80
CA LEU A 6 -11.05 -38.66 10.88
C LEU A 6 -9.85 -38.20 11.72
N LEU A 7 -9.97 -36.95 12.17
CA LEU A 7 -9.44 -36.32 13.39
C LEU A 7 -8.58 -37.18 14.34
N ALA A 8 -7.46 -36.59 14.75
CA ALA A 8 -6.84 -36.82 16.05
C ALA A 8 -6.74 -35.47 16.79
N VAL A 9 -6.94 -35.49 18.12
CA VAL A 9 -6.92 -34.31 19.00
C VAL A 9 -5.99 -34.59 20.18
N SER A 10 -5.18 -33.62 20.59
CA SER A 10 -4.33 -33.66 21.79
C SER A 10 -4.45 -32.34 22.57
N LEU A 11 -4.29 -32.42 23.90
CA LEU A 11 -4.67 -31.35 24.84
C LEU A 11 -3.49 -30.58 25.44
N LEU A 12 -3.82 -29.39 25.93
CA LEU A 12 -3.21 -28.55 26.98
C LEU A 12 -1.96 -29.06 27.74
N ILE A 13 -1.04 -28.13 27.99
CA ILE A 13 -0.46 -27.90 29.33
C ILE A 13 -0.45 -26.37 29.61
N ALA A 14 -0.63 -25.96 30.86
CA ALA A 14 -0.57 -24.55 31.29
C ALA A 14 0.71 -24.24 32.09
N GLY A 15 1.07 -22.96 32.22
CA GLY A 15 2.17 -22.50 33.07
C GLY A 15 1.86 -21.12 33.67
N CYS A 16 1.84 -21.02 35.00
CA CYS A 16 1.41 -19.82 35.72
C CYS A 16 2.57 -18.99 36.27
N SER A 17 2.30 -17.71 36.52
CA SER A 17 3.19 -16.70 37.09
C SER A 17 3.74 -17.05 38.47
N GLN A 18 4.79 -16.35 38.90
CA GLN A 18 5.05 -16.10 40.32
C GLN A 18 5.75 -14.75 40.55
N THR A 19 5.13 -13.92 41.39
CA THR A 19 5.68 -12.69 41.95
C THR A 19 6.17 -12.97 43.37
N GLY A 20 7.32 -12.42 43.78
CA GLY A 20 7.82 -12.46 45.15
C GLY A 20 8.23 -11.06 45.61
N SER A 21 7.95 -10.73 46.87
CA SER A 21 8.03 -9.37 47.42
C SER A 21 8.82 -9.31 48.73
N ASP A 22 9.22 -8.07 49.10
CA ASP A 22 9.56 -7.56 50.45
C ASP A 22 10.79 -8.13 51.19
N GLN A 23 11.87 -7.37 51.49
CA GLN A 23 11.99 -6.14 52.31
C GLN A 23 11.84 -6.40 53.83
N PRO A 24 12.50 -5.67 54.78
CA PRO A 24 13.59 -4.65 54.72
C PRO A 24 14.95 -5.31 55.13
N ALA A 25 15.93 -4.78 55.91
CA ALA A 25 16.15 -3.57 56.72
C ALA A 25 17.66 -3.32 57.03
N GLY A 26 18.02 -2.12 57.51
CA GLY A 26 19.36 -1.83 58.08
C GLY A 26 19.81 -0.35 57.98
N PRO A 27 19.74 0.47 59.05
CA PRO A 27 20.09 1.90 59.04
C PRO A 27 21.32 2.26 59.91
N PRO A 28 21.74 3.54 60.01
CA PRO A 28 21.99 4.52 58.93
C PRO A 28 23.33 5.29 59.12
N THR A 29 23.74 6.12 58.16
CA THR A 29 24.51 7.35 58.45
C THR A 29 24.41 8.37 57.30
N SER A 30 24.59 9.66 57.60
CA SER A 30 24.07 10.77 56.79
C SER A 30 24.99 11.27 55.68
N SER A 31 24.40 11.63 54.53
CA SER A 31 24.77 12.81 53.73
C SER A 31 23.59 13.22 52.83
N ALA A 32 23.39 14.53 52.67
CA ALA A 32 22.33 15.15 51.88
C ALA A 32 22.84 16.51 51.34
N PRO A 33 22.16 17.20 50.40
CA PRO A 33 20.93 16.83 49.67
C PRO A 33 21.08 16.92 48.13
N SER A 34 20.07 16.45 47.39
CA SER A 34 19.66 17.03 46.10
C SER A 34 18.30 16.51 45.66
N SER A 35 17.33 17.40 45.49
CA SER A 35 15.95 17.07 45.10
C SER A 35 15.80 17.00 43.57
N THR A 36 16.41 16.00 42.94
CA THR A 36 16.22 15.74 41.51
C THR A 36 14.79 15.27 41.28
N ILE A 37 13.94 16.14 40.73
CA ILE A 37 12.55 15.79 40.39
C ILE A 37 12.59 14.74 39.26
N THR A 38 12.29 13.49 39.60
CA THR A 38 12.09 12.43 38.61
C THR A 38 10.85 12.74 37.78
N LYS A 39 11.05 13.46 36.66
CA LYS A 39 10.01 13.79 35.71
C LYS A 39 9.50 12.49 35.08
N ILE A 40 8.38 11.99 35.62
CA ILE A 40 7.61 10.87 35.05
C ILE A 40 7.43 11.14 33.55
N PRO A 41 7.72 10.18 32.66
CA PRO A 41 7.42 10.34 31.25
C PRO A 41 5.93 10.63 31.10
N SER A 42 5.60 11.84 30.66
CA SER A 42 4.22 12.17 30.26
C SER A 42 3.81 11.17 29.20
N VAL A 43 2.59 10.63 29.28
CA VAL A 43 2.07 9.70 28.27
C VAL A 43 2.03 10.43 26.93
N SER A 44 3.04 10.17 26.09
CA SER A 44 3.12 10.74 24.76
C SER A 44 1.89 10.29 23.98
N ASN A 45 1.13 11.26 23.49
CA ASN A 45 0.09 10.99 22.50
C ASN A 45 0.75 10.22 21.32
N PRO A 46 0.09 9.21 20.72
CA PRO A 46 0.67 8.47 19.60
C PRO A 46 1.22 9.44 18.54
N PRO A 47 2.44 9.20 18.00
CA PRO A 47 3.01 10.07 16.99
C PRO A 47 2.02 10.26 15.84
N ALA A 48 1.79 11.51 15.43
CA ALA A 48 0.99 11.80 14.25
C ALA A 48 1.60 11.06 13.06
N ALA A 49 0.76 10.40 12.25
CA ALA A 49 1.23 9.64 11.09
C ALA A 49 2.08 10.56 10.20
N ALA A 50 3.29 10.11 9.85
CA ALA A 50 4.19 10.88 9.00
C ALA A 50 3.50 11.21 7.66
N PRO A 51 3.66 12.44 7.12
CA PRO A 51 3.07 12.80 5.84
C PRO A 51 3.62 11.93 4.71
N ALA A 52 2.81 11.70 3.67
CA ALA A 52 3.25 10.94 2.50
C ALA A 52 4.45 11.60 1.81
N PRO A 53 5.39 10.82 1.25
CA PRO A 53 6.52 11.34 0.49
C PRO A 53 6.08 12.19 -0.71
N THR A 54 6.78 13.29 -0.94
CA THR A 54 6.62 14.16 -2.11
C THR A 54 7.77 13.97 -3.09
N ALA A 55 7.56 14.31 -4.36
CA ALA A 55 8.54 14.29 -5.43
C ALA A 55 9.95 14.75 -4.98
N GLY A 56 10.96 13.96 -5.32
CA GLY A 56 12.36 14.17 -4.90
C GLY A 56 12.74 13.47 -3.60
N ALA A 57 11.81 12.90 -2.84
CA ALA A 57 12.14 12.05 -1.68
C ALA A 57 12.96 10.81 -2.10
N PRO A 58 13.98 10.41 -1.33
CA PRO A 58 14.76 9.21 -1.64
C PRO A 58 13.92 7.95 -1.44
N ILE A 59 14.11 6.95 -2.31
CA ILE A 59 13.29 5.71 -2.30
C ILE A 59 13.31 4.98 -0.95
N SER A 60 14.41 5.04 -0.20
CA SER A 60 14.50 4.48 1.16
C SER A 60 13.53 5.13 2.15
N ALA A 61 13.26 6.44 2.03
CA ALA A 61 12.24 7.12 2.83
C ALA A 61 10.82 6.78 2.36
N VAL A 62 10.63 6.53 1.05
CA VAL A 62 9.35 6.07 0.50
C VAL A 62 9.02 4.66 1.01
N ILE A 63 9.98 3.74 0.95
CA ILE A 63 9.88 2.39 1.51
C ILE A 63 9.56 2.48 3.01
N ALA A 64 10.38 3.18 3.80
CA ALA A 64 10.15 3.30 5.24
C ALA A 64 8.78 3.91 5.59
N TRP A 65 8.27 4.84 4.79
CA TRP A 65 6.91 5.37 4.99
C TRP A 65 5.82 4.35 4.66
N ILE A 66 5.97 3.56 3.60
CA ILE A 66 5.02 2.50 3.23
C ILE A 66 5.02 1.40 4.30
N GLU A 67 6.20 1.00 4.78
CA GLU A 67 6.39 -0.05 5.79
C GLU A 67 5.93 0.36 7.20
N ALA A 68 5.87 1.66 7.49
CA ALA A 68 5.27 2.20 8.71
C ALA A 68 3.73 2.25 8.69
N GLY A 69 3.07 1.67 7.66
CA GLY A 69 1.62 1.49 7.63
C GLY A 69 1.17 0.15 8.19
N HIS A 70 0.05 0.12 8.94
CA HIS A 70 -0.41 -1.11 9.58
C HIS A 70 -0.66 -2.21 8.54
N PRO A 71 -0.13 -3.43 8.71
CA PRO A 71 -0.24 -4.46 7.69
C PRO A 71 -1.68 -4.97 7.58
N ALA A 72 -2.31 -4.74 6.43
CA ALA A 72 -3.59 -5.31 6.05
C ALA A 72 -3.43 -6.76 5.57
N ASP A 73 -4.39 -7.61 5.88
CA ASP A 73 -4.45 -9.00 5.41
C ASP A 73 -4.69 -9.07 3.89
N PRO A 74 -3.74 -9.57 3.07
CA PRO A 74 -3.88 -9.65 1.62
C PRO A 74 -5.03 -10.56 1.17
N ALA A 75 -5.40 -11.58 1.97
CA ALA A 75 -6.44 -12.54 1.60
C ALA A 75 -7.81 -11.87 1.37
N ARG A 76 -8.02 -10.69 1.96
CA ARG A 76 -9.25 -9.88 1.79
C ARG A 76 -9.37 -9.22 0.42
N TYR A 77 -8.27 -9.04 -0.32
CA TYR A 77 -8.20 -8.21 -1.53
C TYR A 77 -8.25 -9.01 -2.85
N HIS A 78 -8.40 -10.34 -2.79
CA HIS A 78 -8.57 -11.22 -3.96
C HIS A 78 -10.01 -11.23 -4.53
N SER A 79 -10.72 -10.12 -4.44
CA SER A 79 -12.07 -9.97 -5.00
C SER A 79 -12.34 -8.54 -5.43
N ALA A 80 -13.15 -8.36 -6.47
CA ALA A 80 -13.69 -7.07 -6.88
C ALA A 80 -15.22 -7.12 -6.87
N THR A 81 -15.87 -5.99 -6.57
CA THR A 81 -17.34 -5.87 -6.55
C THR A 81 -17.80 -4.84 -7.56
N ARG A 82 -18.82 -5.20 -8.34
CA ARG A 82 -19.47 -4.37 -9.34
C ARG A 82 -20.98 -4.55 -9.28
N ASP A 83 -21.73 -3.45 -9.23
CA ASP A 83 -23.19 -3.44 -9.35
C ASP A 83 -23.90 -4.43 -8.37
N GLY A 84 -23.30 -4.66 -7.20
CA GLY A 84 -23.75 -5.59 -6.15
C GLY A 84 -23.23 -7.03 -6.26
N ALA A 85 -22.59 -7.41 -7.37
CA ALA A 85 -21.99 -8.73 -7.58
C ALA A 85 -20.49 -8.73 -7.26
N THR A 86 -20.03 -9.69 -6.46
CA THR A 86 -18.61 -9.89 -6.13
C THR A 86 -17.99 -10.99 -6.98
N THR A 87 -16.89 -10.67 -7.64
CA THR A 87 -16.11 -11.56 -8.52
C THR A 87 -14.79 -11.92 -7.83
N PRO A 88 -14.50 -13.22 -7.60
CA PRO A 88 -13.17 -13.67 -7.15
C PRO A 88 -12.11 -13.44 -8.23
N LEU A 89 -10.94 -12.94 -7.83
CA LEU A 89 -9.83 -12.61 -8.75
C LEU A 89 -8.74 -13.70 -8.81
N GLY A 90 -8.89 -14.78 -8.03
CA GLY A 90 -7.87 -15.82 -7.93
C GLY A 90 -6.64 -15.31 -7.17
N ASN A 91 -5.50 -15.22 -7.86
CA ASN A 91 -4.26 -14.70 -7.30
C ASN A 91 -4.14 -13.17 -7.40
N ASP A 92 -4.92 -12.54 -8.29
CA ASP A 92 -4.86 -11.09 -8.48
C ASP A 92 -5.44 -10.32 -7.29
N ILE A 93 -4.90 -9.12 -7.07
CA ILE A 93 -5.26 -8.22 -5.97
C ILE A 93 -6.01 -7.02 -6.54
N ALA A 94 -7.09 -6.62 -5.89
CA ALA A 94 -7.75 -5.34 -6.11
C ALA A 94 -7.94 -4.58 -4.80
N PHE A 95 -7.73 -3.26 -4.83
CA PHE A 95 -8.07 -2.38 -3.72
C PHE A 95 -8.54 -1.00 -4.21
N SER A 96 -9.29 -0.30 -3.37
CA SER A 96 -9.55 1.13 -3.53
C SER A 96 -8.91 1.94 -2.40
N ALA A 97 -8.67 3.24 -2.63
CA ALA A 97 -8.16 4.15 -1.62
C ALA A 97 -8.72 5.56 -1.77
N ALA A 98 -8.74 6.32 -0.66
CA ALA A 98 -9.29 7.66 -0.54
C ALA A 98 -10.72 7.79 -1.11
N GLY A 99 -11.63 6.89 -0.70
CA GLY A 99 -13.03 6.85 -1.15
C GLY A 99 -13.15 6.43 -2.62
N ALA A 100 -12.38 5.43 -3.04
CA ALA A 100 -12.18 5.06 -4.43
C ALA A 100 -11.80 6.24 -5.34
N SER A 101 -10.99 7.19 -4.83
CA SER A 101 -10.32 8.20 -5.68
C SER A 101 -9.12 7.60 -6.41
N VAL A 102 -8.57 6.53 -5.85
CA VAL A 102 -7.72 5.53 -6.51
C VAL A 102 -8.43 4.19 -6.47
N VAL A 103 -8.43 3.44 -7.57
CA VAL A 103 -8.77 2.01 -7.61
C VAL A 103 -7.66 1.30 -8.36
N CYS A 104 -7.06 0.27 -7.77
CA CYS A 104 -5.97 -0.49 -8.39
C CYS A 104 -6.33 -1.97 -8.48
N MET A 105 -5.83 -2.64 -9.52
CA MET A 105 -5.96 -4.08 -9.73
C MET A 105 -4.73 -4.62 -10.47
N THR A 106 -4.20 -5.77 -10.06
CA THR A 106 -3.20 -6.51 -10.85
C THR A 106 -3.89 -7.32 -11.95
N ASP A 107 -3.19 -7.60 -13.05
CA ASP A 107 -3.67 -8.51 -14.09
C ASP A 107 -2.60 -9.57 -14.44
N SER A 108 -2.54 -10.61 -13.61
CA SER A 108 -1.63 -11.75 -13.78
C SER A 108 -1.82 -12.51 -15.10
N LYS A 109 -2.95 -12.30 -15.79
CA LYS A 109 -3.32 -13.01 -17.02
C LYS A 109 -2.94 -12.26 -18.30
N HIS A 110 -2.86 -10.93 -18.26
CA HIS A 110 -2.59 -10.11 -19.45
C HIS A 110 -1.40 -9.14 -19.30
N THR A 111 -0.88 -8.90 -18.09
CA THR A 111 0.22 -7.95 -17.83
C THR A 111 1.29 -8.50 -16.88
N ASP A 112 1.42 -9.83 -16.78
CA ASP A 112 2.36 -10.54 -15.89
C ASP A 112 2.31 -10.08 -14.40
N GLY A 113 1.15 -9.56 -13.97
CA GLY A 113 0.93 -9.10 -12.60
C GLY A 113 1.26 -7.63 -12.34
N ALA A 114 1.55 -6.84 -13.39
CA ALA A 114 1.71 -5.39 -13.26
C ALA A 114 0.45 -4.72 -12.67
N LEU A 115 0.66 -3.63 -11.93
CA LEU A 115 -0.39 -2.92 -11.22
C LEU A 115 -1.05 -1.87 -12.14
N SER A 116 -2.27 -2.15 -12.61
CA SER A 116 -3.12 -1.14 -13.24
C SER A 116 -3.84 -0.33 -12.16
N CYS A 117 -4.00 0.98 -12.34
CA CYS A 117 -4.80 1.84 -11.47
C CYS A 117 -5.63 2.85 -12.27
N LEU A 118 -6.85 3.12 -11.79
CA LEU A 118 -7.67 4.27 -12.19
C LEU A 118 -7.61 5.32 -11.08
N VAL A 119 -7.08 6.50 -11.42
CA VAL A 119 -6.96 7.66 -10.52
C VAL A 119 -7.88 8.78 -11.00
N LYS A 120 -8.69 9.33 -10.10
CA LYS A 120 -9.55 10.50 -10.37
C LYS A 120 -8.72 11.80 -10.41
N LEU A 121 -7.83 11.92 -11.39
CA LEU A 121 -6.97 13.09 -11.59
C LEU A 121 -7.81 14.36 -11.80
N THR A 122 -7.46 15.43 -11.08
CA THR A 122 -8.07 16.77 -11.20
C THR A 122 -7.60 17.49 -12.47
N ASN A 123 -6.38 17.20 -12.93
CA ASN A 123 -5.82 17.69 -14.20
C ASN A 123 -5.13 16.53 -14.94
N PRO A 124 -5.88 15.62 -15.59
CA PRO A 124 -5.31 14.49 -16.32
C PRO A 124 -4.54 14.97 -17.58
N PRO A 125 -3.54 14.22 -18.06
CA PRO A 125 -2.92 14.50 -19.35
C PRO A 125 -3.96 14.53 -20.49
N PRO A 126 -3.82 15.45 -21.46
CA PRO A 126 -4.65 15.44 -22.66
C PRO A 126 -4.35 14.20 -23.52
N PRO A 127 -5.28 13.76 -24.39
CA PRO A 127 -5.01 12.67 -25.32
C PRO A 127 -3.86 13.07 -26.28
N PRO A 128 -2.82 12.23 -26.45
CA PRO A 128 -1.81 12.45 -27.48
C PRO A 128 -2.43 12.33 -28.88
N PRO A 129 -1.83 12.93 -29.93
CA PRO A 129 -2.31 12.79 -31.31
C PRO A 129 -2.36 11.35 -31.83
N THR A 130 -1.68 10.41 -31.18
CA THR A 130 -1.67 8.97 -31.50
C THR A 130 -2.63 8.14 -30.63
N ALA A 131 -3.48 8.79 -29.83
CA ALA A 131 -4.58 8.13 -29.13
C ALA A 131 -5.68 7.66 -30.10
N TYR A 132 -6.06 6.38 -30.00
CA TYR A 132 -7.18 5.80 -30.74
C TYR A 132 -8.12 5.06 -29.79
N GLY A 133 -9.42 5.34 -29.86
CA GLY A 133 -10.43 4.86 -28.91
C GLY A 133 -10.70 5.84 -27.76
N GLU A 134 -11.25 5.33 -26.66
CA GLU A 134 -11.65 6.13 -25.51
C GLU A 134 -10.44 6.58 -24.68
N TRP A 135 -10.26 7.90 -24.51
CA TRP A 135 -9.19 8.43 -23.68
C TRP A 135 -9.48 8.23 -22.18
N LYS A 136 -8.55 7.59 -21.47
CA LYS A 136 -8.55 7.43 -20.02
C LYS A 136 -7.29 8.07 -19.45
N GLY A 137 -7.28 9.41 -19.38
CA GLY A 137 -6.15 10.19 -18.84
C GLY A 137 -5.79 9.89 -17.39
N GLY A 138 -6.72 9.33 -16.60
CA GLY A 138 -6.48 8.82 -15.25
C GLY A 138 -6.08 7.35 -15.15
N TRP A 139 -5.88 6.66 -16.29
CA TRP A 139 -5.33 5.30 -16.30
C TRP A 139 -3.84 5.35 -15.98
N VAL A 140 -3.37 4.46 -15.12
CA VAL A 140 -1.98 4.33 -14.73
C VAL A 140 -1.58 2.85 -14.79
N ASP A 141 -0.46 2.54 -15.42
CA ASP A 141 0.13 1.19 -15.41
C ASP A 141 1.52 1.25 -14.77
N PHE A 142 1.78 0.40 -13.77
CA PHE A 142 3.05 0.35 -13.04
C PHE A 142 3.54 -1.10 -12.91
N ASP A 143 4.58 -1.46 -13.66
CA ASP A 143 5.21 -2.79 -13.62
C ASP A 143 6.43 -2.88 -12.69
N GLY A 144 6.88 -1.75 -12.14
CA GLY A 144 8.09 -1.63 -11.32
C GLY A 144 9.31 -1.13 -12.09
N THR A 145 9.43 -1.42 -13.38
CA THR A 145 10.44 -0.80 -14.27
C THR A 145 9.90 0.38 -15.05
N ASN A 146 8.62 0.36 -15.40
CA ASN A 146 7.91 1.43 -16.11
C ASN A 146 6.70 1.92 -15.31
N LEU A 147 6.40 3.21 -15.47
CA LEU A 147 5.18 3.86 -15.00
C LEU A 147 4.59 4.67 -16.16
N ARG A 148 3.34 4.38 -16.55
CA ARG A 148 2.64 5.05 -17.65
C ARG A 148 1.39 5.73 -17.12
N VAL A 149 1.06 6.91 -17.64
CA VAL A 149 -0.08 7.73 -17.21
C VAL A 149 -0.85 8.23 -18.43
N GLY A 150 -2.17 8.02 -18.40
CA GLY A 150 -3.07 8.24 -19.53
C GLY A 150 -2.93 7.18 -20.60
N ALA A 151 -4.03 6.49 -20.93
CA ALA A 151 -4.08 5.48 -21.99
C ALA A 151 -5.32 5.65 -22.87
N ALA A 152 -5.17 5.42 -24.17
CA ALA A 152 -6.30 5.23 -25.09
C ALA A 152 -6.74 3.76 -25.05
N ARG A 153 -8.04 3.48 -24.86
CA ARG A 153 -8.56 2.12 -24.64
C ARG A 153 -9.83 1.84 -25.46
N GLY A 154 -10.01 0.58 -25.86
CA GLY A 154 -11.28 0.06 -26.38
C GLY A 154 -12.06 -0.77 -25.35
N ASP A 155 -11.42 -1.07 -24.22
CA ASP A 155 -11.83 -2.07 -23.23
C ASP A 155 -11.74 -1.52 -21.79
N PRO A 156 -12.44 -2.11 -20.81
CA PRO A 156 -12.32 -1.70 -19.40
C PRO A 156 -11.06 -2.22 -18.68
N GLY A 157 -10.25 -3.08 -19.32
CA GLY A 157 -9.20 -3.87 -18.68
C GLY A 157 -9.68 -4.65 -17.45
N PRO A 158 -8.83 -4.84 -16.41
CA PRO A 158 -9.18 -5.63 -15.23
C PRO A 158 -10.38 -5.06 -14.44
N PHE A 159 -10.62 -3.74 -14.53
CA PHE A 159 -11.75 -3.06 -13.88
C PHE A 159 -13.14 -3.42 -14.43
N VAL A 160 -13.23 -4.31 -15.44
CA VAL A 160 -14.49 -4.98 -15.79
C VAL A 160 -15.09 -5.69 -14.58
N SER A 161 -14.24 -6.27 -13.71
CA SER A 161 -14.61 -6.97 -12.47
C SER A 161 -15.11 -6.05 -11.35
N GLY A 162 -14.95 -4.73 -11.50
CA GLY A 162 -15.33 -3.73 -10.49
C GLY A 162 -14.16 -3.22 -9.64
N ASN A 163 -14.47 -2.78 -8.43
CA ASN A 163 -13.51 -2.23 -7.48
C ASN A 163 -13.18 -3.26 -6.39
N GLY A 164 -11.92 -3.34 -5.97
CA GLY A 164 -11.55 -4.08 -4.75
C GLY A 164 -12.01 -3.39 -3.46
N PRO A 165 -11.82 -4.01 -2.29
CA PRO A 165 -12.10 -3.39 -1.00
C PRO A 165 -11.25 -2.14 -0.74
N GLU A 166 -11.76 -1.21 0.07
CA GLU A 166 -10.99 -0.02 0.49
C GLU A 166 -9.84 -0.44 1.42
N LEU A 167 -8.61 -0.10 1.04
CA LEU A 167 -7.44 -0.09 1.90
C LEU A 167 -7.50 1.18 2.77
N ALA A 168 -7.62 1.02 4.09
CA ALA A 168 -7.87 2.14 4.98
C ALA A 168 -6.68 3.11 5.04
N GLY A 169 -6.96 4.41 5.14
CA GLY A 169 -5.92 5.44 5.20
C GLY A 169 -5.01 5.25 6.41
N GLY A 170 -3.74 4.94 6.15
CA GLY A 170 -2.73 4.57 7.13
C GLY A 170 -2.21 3.13 7.01
N ASP A 171 -2.97 2.23 6.39
CA ASP A 171 -2.67 0.79 6.27
C ASP A 171 -1.81 0.47 5.03
N SER A 172 -1.04 -0.61 5.11
CA SER A 172 -0.17 -1.13 4.04
C SER A 172 -0.59 -2.54 3.58
N LEU A 173 -0.61 -2.78 2.28
CA LEU A 173 -1.00 -4.02 1.62
C LEU A 173 0.15 -4.53 0.77
N ALA A 174 0.62 -5.75 1.03
CA ALA A 174 1.78 -6.37 0.37
C ALA A 174 1.32 -7.51 -0.55
N PHE A 175 1.84 -7.57 -1.78
CA PHE A 175 1.48 -8.56 -2.79
C PHE A 175 2.55 -8.67 -3.88
N GLY A 176 3.06 -9.89 -4.12
CA GLY A 176 4.22 -10.08 -5.01
C GLY A 176 5.41 -9.21 -4.57
N ASP A 177 6.07 -8.56 -5.52
CA ASP A 177 7.12 -7.55 -5.27
C ASP A 177 6.57 -6.17 -4.88
N PHE A 178 5.25 -5.98 -4.78
CA PHE A 178 4.65 -4.70 -4.46
C PHE A 178 4.26 -4.55 -2.98
N ARG A 179 4.31 -3.32 -2.49
CA ARG A 179 3.55 -2.89 -1.31
C ARG A 179 2.97 -1.51 -1.52
N CYS A 180 1.66 -1.37 -1.31
CA CYS A 180 0.96 -0.11 -1.35
C CYS A 180 0.57 0.33 0.06
N ARG A 181 0.75 1.61 0.40
CA ARG A 181 0.17 2.21 1.60
C ARG A 181 -0.83 3.30 1.20
N ALA A 182 -2.04 3.24 1.77
CA ALA A 182 -3.06 4.27 1.56
C ALA A 182 -2.88 5.44 2.54
N ASP A 183 -3.31 6.64 2.15
CA ASP A 183 -3.46 7.81 3.02
C ASP A 183 -4.80 8.52 2.75
N GLN A 184 -4.97 9.75 3.23
CA GLN A 184 -6.19 10.54 3.00
C GLN A 184 -6.29 11.14 1.59
N ALA A 185 -5.21 11.12 0.79
CA ALA A 185 -5.13 11.68 -0.56
C ALA A 185 -5.16 10.60 -1.66
N GLY A 186 -4.75 9.37 -1.37
CA GLY A 186 -4.74 8.25 -2.30
C GLY A 186 -3.87 7.10 -1.79
N ALA A 187 -2.89 6.68 -2.60
CA ALA A 187 -1.96 5.61 -2.25
C ALA A 187 -0.54 5.87 -2.74
N VAL A 188 0.46 5.27 -2.09
CA VAL A 188 1.84 5.16 -2.61
C VAL A 188 2.21 3.69 -2.70
N CYS A 189 2.59 3.23 -3.88
CA CYS A 189 2.96 1.84 -4.16
C CYS A 189 4.43 1.75 -4.54
N VAL A 190 5.21 0.94 -3.81
CA VAL A 190 6.59 0.57 -4.14
C VAL A 190 6.63 -0.79 -4.82
N ASN A 191 7.52 -0.97 -5.78
CA ASN A 191 8.02 -2.26 -6.23
C ASN A 191 9.43 -2.49 -5.62
N TYR A 192 9.59 -3.55 -4.84
CA TYR A 192 10.83 -3.85 -4.12
C TYR A 192 11.94 -4.37 -5.04
N ALA A 193 11.62 -5.21 -6.03
CA ALA A 193 12.58 -5.79 -6.96
C ALA A 193 13.35 -4.74 -7.78
N HIS A 194 12.70 -3.61 -8.08
CA HIS A 194 13.26 -2.52 -8.87
C HIS A 194 13.57 -1.24 -8.08
N GLN A 195 13.28 -1.21 -6.77
CA GLN A 195 13.42 -0.01 -5.92
C GLN A 195 12.83 1.25 -6.58
N SER A 196 11.59 1.15 -7.02
CA SER A 196 10.81 2.21 -7.66
C SER A 196 9.46 2.37 -6.97
N ALA A 197 8.86 3.55 -7.05
CA ALA A 197 7.51 3.74 -6.52
C ALA A 197 6.71 4.77 -7.33
N ALA A 198 5.39 4.66 -7.22
CA ALA A 198 4.43 5.63 -7.73
C ALA A 198 3.52 6.11 -6.60
N ARG A 199 3.38 7.44 -6.44
CA ARG A 199 2.33 8.07 -5.65
C ARG A 199 1.16 8.37 -6.57
N LEU A 200 -0.02 7.93 -6.16
CA LEU A 200 -1.27 7.92 -6.91
C LEU A 200 -2.28 8.78 -6.15
N VAL A 201 -2.49 10.03 -6.57
CA VAL A 201 -3.43 10.96 -5.92
C VAL A 201 -4.17 11.81 -6.96
N PRO A 202 -5.37 12.38 -6.66
CA PRO A 202 -6.07 13.28 -7.57
C PRO A 202 -5.25 14.49 -8.05
N ALA A 203 -4.30 14.96 -7.25
CA ALA A 203 -3.43 16.08 -7.61
C ALA A 203 -2.39 15.75 -8.71
N GLY A 204 -2.09 14.48 -8.96
CA GLY A 204 -1.07 14.06 -9.90
C GLY A 204 -0.50 12.67 -9.60
N ILE A 205 0.32 12.17 -10.53
CA ILE A 205 1.12 10.94 -10.35
C ILE A 205 2.58 11.36 -10.17
N GLU A 206 3.24 10.90 -9.11
CA GLU A 206 4.65 11.20 -8.82
C GLU A 206 5.48 9.91 -8.78
N GLN A 207 6.63 9.92 -9.44
CA GLN A 207 7.55 8.78 -9.57
C GLN A 207 8.76 8.88 -8.64
N PHE A 208 9.24 7.75 -8.12
CA PHE A 208 10.39 7.66 -7.22
C PHE A 208 11.36 6.54 -7.64
N GLY A 209 12.57 6.57 -7.06
CA GLY A 209 13.59 5.54 -7.29
C GLY A 209 14.31 5.71 -8.63
N CYS A 210 14.43 4.63 -9.40
CA CYS A 210 15.07 4.66 -10.73
C CYS A 210 14.24 5.33 -11.84
N LEU A 211 12.92 5.51 -11.67
CA LEU A 211 12.03 6.04 -12.70
C LEU A 211 12.41 7.45 -13.17
N ARG A 212 12.70 7.62 -14.46
CA ARG A 212 12.94 8.90 -15.14
C ARG A 212 11.96 9.09 -16.28
N SER A 213 11.64 10.35 -16.61
CA SER A 213 10.74 10.66 -17.73
C SER A 213 11.36 10.22 -19.05
N VAL A 214 10.58 9.56 -19.89
CA VAL A 214 10.96 9.08 -21.23
C VAL A 214 9.89 9.50 -22.25
N PRO A 215 10.20 9.54 -23.56
CA PRO A 215 9.19 9.75 -24.58
C PRO A 215 8.05 8.71 -24.42
N PRO A 216 6.77 9.13 -24.33
CA PRO A 216 5.67 8.19 -24.17
C PRO A 216 5.49 7.35 -25.45
N PRO A 217 5.17 6.04 -25.30
CA PRO A 217 4.69 5.22 -26.42
C PRO A 217 3.39 5.77 -27.02
N ASP A 218 3.05 5.31 -28.22
CA ASP A 218 1.79 5.70 -28.86
C ASP A 218 0.56 5.36 -28.01
N GLY A 219 -0.39 6.29 -27.99
CA GLY A 219 -1.58 6.19 -27.14
C GLY A 219 -1.35 6.36 -25.63
N VAL A 220 -0.13 6.71 -25.19
CA VAL A 220 0.21 6.99 -23.77
C VAL A 220 0.41 8.50 -23.56
N GLY A 221 -0.09 9.05 -22.44
CA GLY A 221 -0.04 10.49 -22.16
C GLY A 221 1.28 10.97 -21.55
N THR A 222 1.88 10.16 -20.68
CA THR A 222 3.20 10.39 -20.06
C THR A 222 3.80 9.04 -19.67
N ALA A 223 5.11 8.88 -19.83
CA ALA A 223 5.80 7.65 -19.45
C ALA A 223 7.07 7.94 -18.66
N PHE A 224 7.37 7.03 -17.74
CA PHE A 224 8.62 6.94 -17.01
C PHE A 224 9.16 5.52 -17.12
N SER A 225 10.47 5.37 -17.19
CA SER A 225 11.16 4.08 -17.14
C SER A 225 12.41 4.19 -16.29
N CYS A 226 12.86 3.08 -15.71
CA CYS A 226 14.08 3.04 -14.90
C CYS A 226 15.34 3.18 -15.75
N GLN A 227 16.35 3.85 -15.19
CA GLN A 227 17.64 4.19 -15.80
C GLN A 227 18.75 3.97 -14.77
#